data_AF-A0A2N0LQS4-F1
#
_entry.id   AF-A0A2N0LQS4-F1
#
_cell.length_a   1.000
_cell.length_b   1.000
_cell.length_c   1.000
_cell.angle_alpha   90.00
_cell.angle_beta   90.00
_cell.angle_gamma   90.00
#
_symmetry.space_group_name_H-M   'P 1'
#
loop_
_entity.id
_entity.type
_entity.pdbx_description
1 polymer ?
#
loop_
_entity_poly.entity_id
_entity_poly.type
_entity_poly.pdbx_seq_one_letter_code
_entity_poly.pdbx_strand_id
1 'polypeptide(L)'
;MADNSKTELDKSANLVAFEFTRSWSVLMITLSTGSILFTAVFQDKFGATGEGISSPEILLSSWILFGMSIIFGIGSIGSLVSQLIVSQGEYLDLYRNPIRIFFAFQLSFFLSGVGLVLVFVSQNLF
;
A
#
# COMPACT_ATOMS: atom_id res chain seq x y z
N MET A 1 20.61 -29.76 25.05
CA MET A 1 20.25 -30.11 23.66
C MET A 1 18.84 -29.69 23.24
N ALA A 2 18.03 -29.03 24.09
CA ALA A 2 16.66 -28.61 23.76
C ALA A 2 16.54 -27.17 23.19
N ASP A 3 17.64 -26.51 22.84
CA ASP A 3 17.65 -25.06 22.56
C ASP A 3 17.62 -24.72 21.06
N ASN A 4 18.31 -25.49 20.20
CA ASN A 4 18.39 -25.19 18.76
C ASN A 4 17.03 -25.31 18.02
N SER A 5 16.12 -26.16 18.49
CA SER A 5 14.84 -26.37 17.80
C SER A 5 13.91 -25.16 17.85
N LYS A 6 13.98 -24.34 18.91
CA LYS A 6 13.17 -23.11 19.03
C LYS A 6 13.71 -22.01 18.13
N THR A 7 15.03 -21.85 18.08
CA THR A 7 15.71 -20.83 17.28
C THR A 7 15.47 -21.03 15.77
N GLU A 8 15.44 -22.27 15.28
CA GLU A 8 15.11 -22.55 13.88
C GLU A 8 13.64 -22.26 13.55
N LEU A 9 12.73 -22.59 14.47
CA LEU A 9 11.29 -22.34 14.33
C LEU A 9 10.99 -20.83 14.27
N ASP A 10 11.57 -20.05 15.19
CA ASP A 10 11.38 -18.60 15.25
C ASP A 10 11.96 -17.90 14.01
N LYS A 11 13.11 -18.35 13.52
CA LYS A 11 13.71 -17.86 12.27
C LYS A 11 12.80 -18.10 11.07
N SER A 12 12.19 -19.29 10.98
CA SER A 12 11.26 -19.64 9.90
C SER A 12 9.99 -18.78 9.91
N ALA A 13 9.39 -18.57 11.09
CA ALA A 13 8.18 -17.77 11.23
C ALA A 13 8.41 -16.30 10.85
N ASN A 14 9.55 -15.74 11.26
CA ASN A 14 9.92 -14.36 10.95
C ASN A 14 10.16 -14.14 9.44
N LEU A 15 10.75 -15.12 8.75
CA LEU A 15 10.92 -15.09 7.30
C LEU A 15 9.57 -15.09 6.57
N VAL A 16 8.63 -15.94 6.97
CA VAL A 16 7.28 -15.97 6.39
C VAL A 16 6.56 -14.64 6.60
N ALA A 17 6.63 -14.08 7.80
CA ALA A 17 6.00 -12.79 8.09
C ALA A 17 6.66 -11.63 7.32
N PHE A 18 7.98 -11.68 7.09
CA PHE A 18 8.70 -10.74 6.24
C PHE A 18 8.23 -10.82 4.79
N GLU A 19 8.18 -12.01 4.20
CA GLU A 19 7.73 -12.24 2.83
C GLU A 19 6.28 -11.82 2.64
N PHE A 20 5.42 -12.11 3.62
CA PHE A 20 4.03 -11.67 3.62
C PHE A 20 3.95 -10.14 3.62
N THR A 21 4.66 -9.45 4.52
CA THR A 21 4.63 -7.97 4.64
C THR A 21 5.17 -7.30 3.37
N ARG A 22 6.22 -7.87 2.78
CA ARG A 22 6.77 -7.43 1.49
C ARG A 22 5.73 -7.61 0.38
N SER A 23 5.13 -8.80 0.26
CA SER A 23 4.16 -9.11 -0.78
C SER A 23 2.92 -8.21 -0.67
N TRP A 24 2.47 -7.93 0.55
CA TRP A 24 1.38 -7.00 0.80
C TRP A 24 1.72 -5.58 0.34
N SER A 25 2.91 -5.09 0.69
CA SER A 25 3.35 -3.76 0.28
C SER A 25 3.39 -3.62 -1.26
N VAL A 26 3.87 -4.66 -1.96
CA VAL A 26 3.89 -4.72 -3.43
C VAL A 26 2.47 -4.73 -4.01
N LEU A 27 1.58 -5.58 -3.48
CA LEU A 27 0.19 -5.65 -3.93
C LEU A 27 -0.49 -4.28 -3.83
N MET A 28 -0.32 -3.59 -2.70
CA MET A 28 -0.90 -2.27 -2.46
C MET A 28 -0.33 -1.20 -3.42
N ILE A 29 0.97 -1.26 -3.75
CA ILE A 29 1.58 -0.41 -4.78
C ILE A 29 0.95 -0.70 -6.16
N THR A 30 0.80 -1.97 -6.52
CA THR A 30 0.20 -2.39 -7.79
C THR A 30 -1.24 -1.94 -7.90
N LEU A 31 -2.05 -2.15 -6.86
CA LEU A 31 -3.45 -1.70 -6.82
C LEU A 31 -3.57 -0.18 -6.87
N SER A 32 -2.71 0.56 -6.16
CA SER A 32 -2.68 2.03 -6.21
C SER A 32 -2.36 2.52 -7.62
N THR A 33 -1.32 1.97 -8.24
CA THR A 33 -0.90 2.32 -9.61
C THR A 33 -2.00 1.97 -10.61
N GLY A 34 -2.58 0.77 -10.51
CA GLY A 34 -3.67 0.32 -11.35
C GLY A 34 -4.91 1.21 -11.22
N SER A 35 -5.23 1.65 -10.00
CA SER A 35 -6.37 2.54 -9.75
C SER A 35 -6.17 3.92 -10.38
N ILE A 36 -4.96 4.50 -10.28
CA ILE A 36 -4.62 5.76 -10.96
C ILE A 36 -4.77 5.59 -12.47
N LEU A 37 -4.14 4.56 -13.06
CA LEU A 37 -4.18 4.34 -14.50
C LEU A 37 -5.59 4.08 -15.00
N PHE A 38 -6.35 3.23 -14.31
CA PHE A 38 -7.73 2.95 -14.64
C PHE A 38 -8.58 4.22 -14.63
N THR A 39 -8.55 4.97 -13.53
CA THR A 39 -9.37 6.18 -13.42
C THR A 39 -8.91 7.30 -14.36
N ALA A 40 -7.62 7.41 -14.68
CA ALA A 40 -7.11 8.35 -15.69
C ALA A 40 -7.56 7.99 -17.11
N VAL A 41 -7.51 6.71 -17.49
CA VAL A 41 -7.94 6.25 -18.82
C VAL A 41 -9.44 6.37 -19.00
N PHE A 42 -10.22 6.10 -17.95
CA PHE A 42 -11.67 6.09 -18.00
C PHE A 42 -12.32 7.39 -17.51
N GLN A 43 -11.56 8.46 -17.24
CA GLN A 43 -12.09 9.73 -16.70
C GLN A 43 -13.27 10.28 -17.53
N ASP A 44 -13.17 10.22 -18.86
CA ASP A 44 -14.19 10.72 -19.78
C ASP A 44 -15.44 9.83 -19.85
N LYS A 45 -15.37 8.62 -19.32
CA LYS A 45 -16.49 7.66 -19.25
C LYS A 45 -17.32 7.80 -17.98
N PHE A 46 -16.83 8.52 -16.98
CA PHE A 46 -17.57 8.73 -15.74
C PHE A 46 -18.62 9.83 -15.84
N GLY A 47 -18.54 10.75 -16.79
CA GLY A 47 -19.58 11.77 -17.00
C GLY A 47 -20.83 11.19 -17.66
N ALA A 48 -22.01 11.51 -17.13
CA ALA A 48 -23.27 11.31 -17.85
C ALA A 48 -23.19 12.02 -19.21
N THR A 49 -23.63 11.37 -20.28
CA THR A 49 -23.50 11.87 -21.66
C THR A 49 -24.01 13.31 -21.79
N GLY A 50 -23.09 14.27 -21.93
CA GLY A 50 -23.38 15.70 -22.13
C GLY A 50 -23.26 16.59 -20.90
N GLU A 51 -23.05 16.04 -19.70
CA GLU A 51 -22.81 16.81 -18.47
C GLU A 51 -21.31 16.81 -18.11
N GLY A 52 -20.79 17.96 -17.67
CA GLY A 52 -19.40 18.09 -17.24
C GLY A 52 -19.14 17.30 -15.96
N ILE A 53 -17.92 16.78 -15.79
CA ILE A 53 -17.51 16.03 -14.60
C ILE A 53 -17.78 16.89 -13.35
N SER A 54 -18.64 16.36 -12.47
CA SER A 54 -18.90 16.94 -11.17
C SER A 54 -17.67 16.68 -10.29
N SER A 55 -16.86 17.72 -10.08
CA SER A 55 -15.72 17.75 -9.16
C SER A 55 -14.47 16.94 -9.59
N PRO A 56 -13.74 17.40 -10.64
CA PRO A 56 -12.44 16.81 -11.02
C PRO A 56 -11.38 16.87 -9.90
N GLU A 57 -11.55 17.79 -8.95
CA GLU A 57 -10.68 17.94 -7.77
C GLU A 57 -10.69 16.71 -6.85
N ILE A 58 -11.83 16.01 -6.75
CA ILE A 58 -11.96 14.79 -5.94
C ILE A 58 -11.13 13.67 -6.56
N LEU A 59 -11.19 13.54 -7.89
CA LEU A 59 -10.41 12.54 -8.61
C LEU A 59 -8.91 12.83 -8.48
N LEU A 60 -8.49 14.09 -8.67
CA LEU A 60 -7.09 14.50 -8.48
C LEU A 60 -6.61 14.23 -7.04
N SER A 61 -7.43 14.53 -6.04
CA SER A 61 -7.12 14.25 -4.64
C SER A 61 -6.93 12.74 -4.40
N SER A 62 -7.76 11.89 -5.01
CA SER A 62 -7.59 10.44 -4.93
C SER A 62 -6.26 9.97 -5.51
N TRP A 63 -5.80 10.56 -6.63
CA TRP A 63 -4.52 10.23 -7.24
C TRP A 63 -3.35 10.62 -6.35
N ILE A 64 -3.42 11.78 -5.69
CA ILE A 64 -2.42 12.20 -4.71
C ILE A 64 -2.35 11.19 -3.58
N LEU A 65 -3.48 10.75 -3.03
CA LEU A 65 -3.52 9.75 -1.96
C LEU A 65 -2.94 8.41 -2.41
N PHE A 66 -3.27 7.93 -3.60
CA PHE A 66 -2.65 6.72 -4.16
C PHE A 66 -1.14 6.90 -4.39
N GLY A 67 -0.70 8.07 -4.86
CA GLY A 67 0.71 8.41 -5.01
C GLY A 67 1.45 8.37 -3.66
N MET A 68 0.86 8.93 -2.61
CA MET A 68 1.40 8.85 -1.25
C MET A 68 1.45 7.40 -0.76
N SER A 69 0.39 6.61 -0.96
CA SER A 69 0.38 5.17 -0.67
C SER A 69 1.55 4.44 -1.33
N ILE A 70 1.85 4.74 -2.59
CA ILE A 70 3.01 4.15 -3.31
C ILE A 70 4.32 4.54 -2.64
N ILE A 71 4.52 5.83 -2.32
CA ILE A 71 5.74 6.33 -1.67
C ILE A 71 5.94 5.63 -0.31
N PHE A 72 4.90 5.55 0.52
CA PHE A 72 4.96 4.87 1.81
C PHE A 72 5.17 3.35 1.65
N GLY A 73 4.63 2.73 0.59
CA GLY A 73 4.89 1.33 0.26
C GLY A 73 6.34 1.05 -0.11
N ILE A 74 6.97 1.92 -0.91
CA ILE A 74 8.40 1.85 -1.21
C ILE A 74 9.22 2.03 0.08
N GLY A 75 8.83 2.96 0.94
CA GLY A 75 9.44 3.17 2.26
C GLY A 75 9.33 1.95 3.17
N SER A 76 8.16 1.28 3.20
CA SER A 76 7.92 0.03 3.92
C SER A 76 8.89 -1.06 3.46
N ILE A 77 8.99 -1.30 2.14
CA ILE A 77 9.92 -2.29 1.58
C ILE A 77 11.37 -1.91 1.90
N GLY A 78 11.74 -0.64 1.76
CA GLY A 78 13.08 -0.15 2.10
C GLY A 78 13.43 -0.37 3.58
N SER A 79 12.47 -0.16 4.49
CA SER A 79 12.65 -0.40 5.91
C SER A 79 12.81 -1.88 6.26
N LEU A 80 12.08 -2.76 5.56
CA LEU A 80 12.23 -4.21 5.64
C LEU A 80 13.63 -4.65 5.17
N VAL A 81 14.08 -4.17 4.01
CA VAL A 81 15.42 -4.47 3.48
C VAL A 81 16.52 -3.96 4.42
N SER A 82 16.37 -2.73 4.93
CA SER A 82 17.32 -2.17 5.91
C SER A 82 17.43 -3.05 7.14
N GLN A 83 16.30 -3.56 7.64
CA GLN A 83 16.31 -4.47 8.78
C GLN A 83 16.99 -5.81 8.47
N LEU A 84 16.74 -6.39 7.29
CA LEU A 84 17.38 -7.64 6.88
C LEU A 84 18.91 -7.50 6.82
N ILE A 85 19.41 -6.35 6.33
CA ILE A 85 20.85 -6.06 6.26
C ILE A 85 21.43 -5.90 7.67
N VAL A 86 20.77 -5.12 8.54
CA VAL A 86 21.27 -4.84 9.90
C VAL A 86 21.26 -6.09 10.78
N SER A 87 20.24 -6.94 10.65
CA SER A 87 20.11 -8.14 11.48
C SER A 87 20.90 -9.34 10.97
N GLN A 88 21.57 -9.24 9.81
CA GLN A 88 22.22 -10.36 9.12
C GLN A 88 21.31 -11.60 8.98
N GLY A 89 19.99 -11.42 9.00
CA GLY A 89 19.02 -12.51 8.94
C GLY A 89 18.89 -13.34 10.24
N GLU A 90 19.46 -12.91 11.36
CA GLU A 90 19.33 -13.61 12.66
C GLU A 90 18.13 -13.14 13.47
N TYR A 91 17.78 -11.85 13.44
CA TYR A 91 16.63 -11.29 14.18
C TYR A 91 15.85 -10.26 13.37
N LEU A 92 14.72 -10.68 12.79
CA LEU A 92 13.81 -9.80 12.03
C LEU A 92 12.69 -9.29 12.94
N ASP A 93 12.87 -8.09 13.49
CA ASP A 93 11.82 -7.43 14.28
C ASP A 93 10.85 -6.63 13.40
N LEU A 94 9.87 -7.33 12.84
CA LEU A 94 8.83 -6.71 11.99
C LEU A 94 7.99 -5.66 12.73
N TYR A 95 8.07 -5.61 14.06
CA TYR A 95 7.34 -4.66 14.89
C TYR A 95 8.10 -3.36 15.12
N ARG A 96 9.28 -3.21 14.54
CA ARG A 96 10.06 -1.97 14.64
C ARG A 96 9.24 -0.79 14.13
N ASN A 97 9.25 0.29 14.91
CA ASN A 97 8.42 1.49 14.66
C ASN A 97 8.42 1.98 13.20
N PRO A 98 9.55 2.05 12.47
CA PRO A 98 9.54 2.52 11.09
C PRO A 98 8.66 1.66 10.18
N ILE A 99 8.75 0.33 10.26
CA ILE A 99 7.98 -0.60 9.41
C ILE A 99 6.48 -0.40 9.66
N ARG A 100 6.08 -0.37 10.94
CA ARG A 100 4.68 -0.16 11.32
C ARG A 100 4.14 1.19 10.86
N ILE A 101 4.94 2.24 10.98
CA ILE A 101 4.55 3.60 10.58
C ILE A 101 4.38 3.68 9.06
N PHE A 102 5.36 3.20 8.28
CA PHE A 102 5.27 3.20 6.81
C PHE A 102 4.06 2.39 6.33
N PHE A 103 3.84 1.21 6.91
CA PHE A 103 2.72 0.35 6.55
C PHE A 103 1.36 0.97 6.92
N ALA A 104 1.24 1.55 8.12
CA ALA A 104 0.01 2.21 8.55
C ALA A 104 -0.34 3.40 7.66
N PHE A 105 0.65 4.23 7.30
CA PHE A 105 0.43 5.33 6.37
C PHE A 105 0.07 4.83 4.97
N GLN A 106 0.78 3.84 4.42
CA GLN A 106 0.46 3.24 3.13
C GLN A 106 -1.01 2.78 3.08
N LEU A 107 -1.45 2.01 4.08
CA LEU A 107 -2.82 1.51 4.16
C LEU A 107 -3.84 2.65 4.30
N SER A 108 -3.56 3.64 5.16
CA SER A 108 -4.46 4.76 5.40
C SER A 108 -4.67 5.61 4.14
N PHE A 109 -3.58 5.91 3.42
CA PHE A 109 -3.63 6.66 2.16
C PHE A 109 -4.34 5.86 1.07
N PHE A 110 -4.08 4.56 0.96
CA PHE A 110 -4.77 3.71 0.00
C PHE A 110 -6.29 3.68 0.23
N LEU A 111 -6.72 3.40 1.47
CA LEU A 111 -8.15 3.33 1.80
C LEU A 111 -8.85 4.67 1.59
N SER A 112 -8.18 5.78 1.92
CA SER A 112 -8.70 7.12 1.67
C SER A 112 -8.82 7.40 0.17
N GLY A 113 -7.83 7.00 -0.64
CA GLY A 113 -7.86 7.10 -2.10
C GLY A 113 -9.03 6.30 -2.70
N VAL A 114 -9.22 5.06 -2.26
CA VAL A 114 -10.38 4.22 -2.66
C VAL A 114 -11.69 4.90 -2.29
N GLY A 115 -11.80 5.43 -1.07
CA GLY A 115 -12.98 6.16 -0.61
C GLY A 115 -13.32 7.34 -1.53
N LEU A 116 -12.34 8.18 -1.88
CA LEU A 116 -12.56 9.30 -2.79
C LEU A 116 -12.96 8.86 -4.21
N VAL A 117 -12.38 7.79 -4.74
CA VAL A 117 -12.82 7.23 -6.04
C VAL A 117 -14.27 6.78 -5.97
N LEU A 118 -14.68 6.09 -4.89
CA LEU A 118 -16.08 5.67 -4.72
C LEU A 118 -17.03 6.87 -4.63
N VAL A 119 -16.64 7.94 -3.91
CA VAL A 119 -17.42 9.19 -3.88
C VAL A 119 -17.52 9.80 -5.28
N PHE A 120 -16.41 9.93 -6.00
CA PHE A 120 -16.37 10.46 -7.35
C PHE A 120 -17.29 9.68 -8.31
N VAL A 121 -17.17 8.35 -8.30
CA VAL A 121 -18.01 7.44 -9.09
C VAL A 121 -19.48 7.63 -8.72
N SER A 122 -19.81 7.71 -7.43
CA SER A 122 -21.20 7.87 -6.97
C SER A 122 -21.84 9.20 -7.40
N GLN A 123 -21.04 10.27 -7.52
CA GLN A 123 -21.52 11.60 -7.90
C GLN A 123 -21.66 11.81 -9.41
N ASN A 124 -21.00 10.97 -10.22
CA ASN A 124 -20.95 11.16 -11.67
C ASN A 124 -21.74 10.07 -12.44
N LEU A 125 -21.99 8.91 -11.83
CA LEU A 125 -22.77 7.82 -12.44
C LEU A 125 -24.24 7.77 -12.01
N PHE A 126 -24.64 8.42 -10.92
CA PHE A 126 -26.01 8.49 -10.41
C PHE A 126 -26.49 9.93 -10.38
#